data_AF-A0A5D0X7H6-F1
#
_entry.id   AF-A0A5D0X7H6-F1
#
_cell.length_a   1.000
_cell.length_b   1.000
_cell.length_c   1.000
_cell.angle_alpha   90.00
_cell.angle_beta   90.00
_cell.angle_gamma   90.00
#
_symmetry.space_group_name_H-M   'P 1'
#
loop_
_entity.id
_entity.type
_entity.pdbx_description
1 polymer ?
#
loop_
_entity_poly.entity_id
_entity_poly.type
_entity_poly.pdbx_seq_one_letter_code
_entity_poly.pdbx_strand_id
1 'polypeptide(L)'
;MRSIPIVSTLVVLLAVGVMIALGLWQLERRAEKAELLAHYAGAAGRTQEIAWPRQGPGPQLLYRRADLTCTAVTATSAVAGRNRNDETGFARTATCALAGGGEARVVLGWTRRPDGNGTWQGGEVHGVIAPGPRLVADPPLGGLEANALPDPSDLPNNHLSYAIQWFAFALTALVIYAMVLRRKVRS
;
A
#
# COMPACT_ATOMS: atom_id res chain seq x y z
N MET A 1 -30.84 -46.65 -16.92
CA MET A 1 -30.50 -45.24 -16.63
C MET A 1 -29.43 -45.24 -15.56
N ARG A 2 -28.17 -44.92 -15.88
CA ARG A 2 -27.09 -44.94 -14.88
C ARG A 2 -27.22 -43.71 -13.97
N SER A 3 -27.23 -43.94 -12.66
CA SER A 3 -27.44 -42.89 -11.67
C SER A 3 -26.29 -41.88 -11.67
N ILE A 4 -26.66 -40.60 -11.59
CA ILE A 4 -25.73 -39.50 -11.35
C ILE A 4 -25.07 -39.77 -9.99
N PRO A 5 -23.74 -39.69 -9.86
CA PRO A 5 -23.07 -39.90 -8.57
C PRO A 5 -23.28 -38.68 -7.66
N ILE A 6 -24.44 -38.65 -6.98
CA ILE A 6 -24.94 -37.50 -6.19
C ILE A 6 -23.88 -36.94 -5.24
N VAL A 7 -23.19 -37.81 -4.49
CA VAL A 7 -22.13 -37.38 -3.54
C VAL A 7 -21.01 -36.62 -4.25
N SER A 8 -20.53 -37.14 -5.39
CA SER A 8 -19.48 -36.48 -6.18
C SER A 8 -19.98 -35.17 -6.80
N THR A 9 -21.24 -35.12 -7.25
CA THR A 9 -21.86 -33.88 -7.76
C THR A 9 -21.88 -32.81 -6.68
N LEU A 10 -22.33 -33.16 -5.47
CA LEU A 10 -22.41 -32.23 -4.36
C LEU A 10 -21.02 -31.69 -3.96
N VAL A 11 -20.01 -32.56 -3.89
CA VAL A 11 -18.63 -32.13 -3.58
C VAL A 11 -18.09 -31.15 -4.61
N VAL A 12 -18.26 -31.44 -5.91
CA VAL A 12 -17.79 -30.54 -6.97
C VAL A 12 -18.52 -29.21 -6.95
N LEU A 13 -19.85 -29.22 -6.79
CA LEU A 13 -20.64 -28.00 -6.73
C LEU A 13 -20.28 -27.15 -5.50
N LEU A 14 -20.02 -27.78 -4.35
CA LEU A 14 -19.56 -27.08 -3.15
C LEU A 14 -18.18 -26.44 -3.39
N ALA A 15 -17.23 -27.18 -3.96
CA ALA A 15 -15.90 -26.64 -4.27
C ALA A 15 -15.96 -25.47 -5.26
N VAL A 16 -16.78 -25.59 -6.31
CA VAL A 16 -17.03 -24.50 -7.27
C VAL A 16 -17.66 -23.29 -6.58
N GLY A 17 -18.64 -23.51 -5.70
CA GLY A 17 -19.28 -22.45 -4.92
C GLY A 17 -18.27 -21.69 -4.05
N VAL A 18 -17.36 -22.40 -3.38
CA VAL A 18 -16.27 -21.79 -2.61
C VAL A 18 -15.32 -20.99 -3.50
N MET A 19 -14.91 -21.53 -4.66
CA MET A 19 -14.03 -20.81 -5.59
C MET A 19 -14.68 -19.52 -6.12
N ILE A 20 -15.97 -19.56 -6.47
CA ILE A 20 -16.72 -18.37 -6.89
C ILE A 20 -16.81 -17.35 -5.75
N ALA A 21 -17.13 -17.80 -4.54
CA ALA A 21 -17.19 -16.91 -3.37
C ALA A 21 -15.85 -16.22 -3.10
N LEU A 22 -14.73 -16.94 -3.19
CA LEU A 22 -13.39 -16.36 -3.07
C LEU A 22 -13.07 -15.37 -4.19
N GLY A 23 -13.49 -15.66 -5.42
CA GLY A 23 -13.32 -14.75 -6.56
C GLY A 23 -14.11 -13.45 -6.39
N LEU A 24 -15.36 -13.53 -5.94
CA LEU A 24 -16.20 -12.36 -5.64
C LEU A 24 -15.62 -11.53 -4.50
N TRP A 25 -15.17 -12.19 -3.42
CA TRP A 25 -14.54 -11.52 -2.29
C TRP A 25 -13.27 -10.73 -2.70
N GLN A 26 -12.46 -11.29 -3.60
CA GLN A 26 -11.29 -10.57 -4.14
C GLN A 26 -11.68 -9.32 -4.95
N LEU A 27 -12.80 -9.35 -5.69
CA LEU A 27 -13.29 -8.19 -6.43
C LEU A 27 -13.82 -7.09 -5.50
N GLU A 28 -14.55 -7.48 -4.46
CA GLU A 28 -15.03 -6.56 -3.43
C GLU A 28 -13.86 -5.86 -2.73
N ARG A 29 -12.86 -6.63 -2.31
CA ARG A 29 -11.65 -6.08 -1.66
C ARG A 29 -10.88 -5.12 -2.56
N ARG A 30 -10.87 -5.36 -3.87
CA ARG A 30 -10.30 -4.44 -4.85
C ARG A 30 -11.10 -3.14 -4.93
N ALA A 31 -12.43 -3.21 -4.92
CA ALA A 31 -13.29 -2.04 -5.01
C ALA A 31 -13.11 -1.11 -3.79
N GLU A 32 -13.08 -1.68 -2.59
CA GLU A 32 -12.77 -0.94 -1.35
C GLU A 32 -11.42 -0.21 -1.46
N LYS A 33 -10.39 -0.92 -1.93
CA LYS A 33 -9.06 -0.34 -2.11
C LYS A 33 -9.06 0.78 -3.15
N ALA A 34 -9.78 0.62 -4.26
CA ALA A 34 -9.86 1.62 -5.32
C ALA A 34 -10.54 2.91 -4.82
N GLU A 35 -11.59 2.78 -4.01
CA GLU A 35 -12.26 3.93 -3.40
C GLU A 35 -11.33 4.66 -2.42
N LEU A 36 -10.57 3.92 -1.60
CA LEU A 36 -9.61 4.52 -0.67
C LEU A 36 -8.49 5.27 -1.41
N LEU A 37 -7.98 4.70 -2.51
CA LEU A 37 -7.00 5.37 -3.36
C LEU A 37 -7.54 6.65 -3.99
N ALA A 38 -8.81 6.67 -4.42
CA ALA A 38 -9.45 7.87 -4.95
C ALA A 38 -9.54 8.99 -3.91
N HIS A 39 -9.86 8.66 -2.65
CA HIS A 39 -9.83 9.61 -1.54
C HIS A 39 -8.43 10.22 -1.35
N TYR A 40 -7.38 9.41 -1.42
CA TYR A 40 -6.01 9.88 -1.26
C TYR A 40 -5.48 10.66 -2.47
N ALA A 41 -5.86 10.32 -3.69
CA ALA A 41 -5.53 11.10 -4.87
C ALA A 41 -6.07 12.54 -4.77
N GLY A 42 -7.30 12.69 -4.27
CA GLY A 42 -7.89 14.00 -3.99
C GLY A 42 -7.17 14.76 -2.86
N ALA A 43 -6.60 14.05 -1.88
CA ALA A 43 -5.77 14.64 -0.82
C ALA A 43 -4.42 15.13 -1.35
N ALA A 44 -3.74 14.34 -2.20
CA ALA A 44 -2.46 14.67 -2.80
C ALA A 44 -2.50 15.92 -3.70
N GLY A 45 -3.64 16.17 -4.37
CA GLY A 45 -3.84 17.38 -5.18
C GLY A 45 -4.06 18.67 -4.38
N ARG A 46 -4.22 18.61 -3.04
CA ARG A 46 -4.42 19.80 -2.21
C ARG A 46 -3.08 20.43 -1.86
N THR A 47 -2.85 21.65 -2.35
CA THR A 47 -1.64 22.43 -2.09
C THR A 47 -1.64 23.12 -0.73
N GLN A 48 -2.79 23.25 -0.08
CA GLN A 48 -2.88 23.84 1.26
C GLN A 48 -2.20 22.94 2.29
N GLU A 49 -1.14 23.46 2.91
CA GLU A 49 -0.41 22.81 3.99
C GLU A 49 -1.22 22.87 5.29
N ILE A 50 -1.05 21.84 6.11
CA ILE A 50 -1.63 21.75 7.45
C ILE A 50 -0.52 21.55 8.48
N ALA A 51 -0.71 22.07 9.69
CA ALA A 51 0.22 21.79 10.78
C ALA A 51 0.20 20.29 11.15
N TRP A 52 1.38 19.71 11.36
CA TRP A 52 1.51 18.33 11.81
C TRP A 52 0.82 18.12 13.17
N PRO A 53 -0.10 17.14 13.29
CA PRO A 53 -0.79 16.92 14.55
C PRO A 53 0.14 16.37 15.63
N ARG A 54 0.07 16.92 16.85
CA ARG A 54 0.92 16.52 18.00
C ARG A 54 0.83 15.04 18.37
N GLN A 55 -0.34 14.43 18.19
CA GLN A 55 -0.58 13.01 18.45
C GLN A 55 -0.22 12.11 17.25
N GLY A 56 0.30 12.71 16.17
CA GLY A 56 0.51 12.07 14.88
C GLY A 56 -0.73 12.18 13.96
N PRO A 57 -0.53 12.12 12.63
CA PRO A 57 -1.62 12.20 11.66
C PRO A 57 -2.44 10.91 11.63
N GLY A 58 -3.76 11.06 11.63
CA GLY A 58 -4.68 9.95 11.37
C GLY A 58 -4.73 9.57 9.88
N PRO A 59 -5.33 8.41 9.54
CA PRO A 59 -5.41 7.90 8.16
C PRO A 59 -6.00 8.87 7.14
N GLN A 60 -6.89 9.77 7.58
CA GLN A 60 -7.56 10.80 6.76
C GLN A 60 -6.63 11.94 6.31
N LEU A 61 -5.46 12.08 6.94
CA LEU A 61 -4.47 13.11 6.61
C LEU A 61 -3.32 12.56 5.76
N LEU A 62 -3.30 11.26 5.46
CA LEU A 62 -2.29 10.67 4.58
C LEU A 62 -2.29 11.35 3.21
N TYR A 63 -1.09 11.50 2.65
CA TYR A 63 -0.78 12.13 1.36
C TYR A 63 -1.09 13.64 1.29
N ARG A 64 -1.45 14.28 2.40
CA ARG A 64 -1.57 15.74 2.49
C ARG A 64 -0.21 16.38 2.69
N ARG A 65 -0.05 17.59 2.15
CA ARG A 65 1.07 18.47 2.53
C ARG A 65 0.91 18.95 3.96
N ALA A 66 1.99 18.93 4.71
CA ALA A 66 2.03 19.38 6.10
C ALA A 66 3.37 19.99 6.46
N ASP A 67 3.34 20.84 7.47
CA ASP A 67 4.49 21.50 8.05
C ASP A 67 4.67 21.15 9.53
N LEU A 68 5.93 21.16 9.99
CA LEU A 68 6.29 21.06 11.40
C LEU A 68 7.60 21.78 11.69
N THR A 69 7.80 22.12 12.96
CA THR A 69 9.09 22.63 13.46
C THR A 69 9.73 21.58 14.36
N CYS A 70 10.85 21.03 13.90
CA CYS A 70 11.68 20.09 14.66
C CYS A 70 12.66 20.87 15.54
N THR A 71 12.50 20.80 16.86
CA THR A 71 13.37 21.52 17.81
C THR A 71 14.63 20.75 18.15
N ALA A 72 14.57 19.42 18.13
CA ALA A 72 15.72 18.56 18.35
C ALA A 72 15.55 17.23 17.62
N VAL A 73 16.63 16.74 17.02
CA VAL A 73 16.72 15.39 16.46
C VAL A 73 17.13 14.42 17.57
N THR A 74 16.24 13.49 17.93
CA THR A 74 16.46 12.54 19.03
C THR A 74 17.02 11.20 18.55
N ALA A 75 16.77 10.82 17.30
CA ALA A 75 17.32 9.63 16.68
C ALA A 75 17.44 9.82 15.17
N THR A 76 18.42 9.13 14.54
CA THR A 76 18.52 9.04 13.08
C THR A 76 18.62 7.59 12.65
N SER A 77 18.08 7.28 11.48
CA SER A 77 18.14 5.94 10.89
C SER A 77 18.15 6.03 9.36
N ALA A 78 18.47 4.91 8.70
CA ALA A 78 18.37 4.76 7.26
C ALA A 78 17.49 3.54 6.96
N VAL A 79 16.55 3.70 6.05
CA VAL A 79 15.71 2.61 5.55
C VAL A 79 15.87 2.50 4.05
N ALA A 80 15.68 1.31 3.50
CA ALA A 80 15.67 1.14 2.05
C ALA A 80 14.56 2.00 1.42
N GLY A 81 14.88 2.69 0.34
CA GLY A 81 13.95 3.60 -0.33
C GLY A 81 14.44 4.02 -1.70
N ARG A 82 13.66 4.89 -2.35
CA ARG A 82 13.95 5.41 -3.69
C ARG A 82 13.97 6.92 -3.72
N ASN A 83 14.77 7.50 -4.60
CA ASN A 83 14.72 8.94 -4.89
C ASN A 83 13.64 9.25 -5.95
N ARG A 84 13.46 10.53 -6.28
CA ARG A 84 12.51 10.97 -7.32
C ARG A 84 12.82 10.43 -8.72
N ASN A 85 14.04 9.95 -8.96
CA ASN A 85 14.46 9.36 -10.22
C ASN A 85 14.30 7.83 -10.25
N ASP A 86 13.59 7.26 -9.25
CA ASP A 86 13.36 5.82 -9.08
C ASP A 86 14.63 5.00 -8.77
N GLU A 87 15.75 5.64 -8.40
CA GLU A 87 16.98 4.96 -8.04
C GLU A 87 16.87 4.31 -6.65
N THR A 88 17.31 3.05 -6.54
CA THR A 88 17.33 2.31 -5.26
C THR A 88 18.49 2.77 -4.38
N GLY A 89 18.20 3.06 -3.12
CA GLY A 89 19.21 3.45 -2.12
C GLY A 89 18.59 3.53 -0.73
N PHE A 90 18.98 4.55 0.04
CA PHE A 90 18.60 4.70 1.44
C PHE A 90 17.91 6.05 1.68
N ALA A 91 16.69 5.98 2.21
CA ALA A 91 15.99 7.12 2.75
C ALA A 91 16.49 7.37 4.19
N ARG A 92 17.09 8.55 4.42
CA ARG A 92 17.51 8.98 5.76
C ARG A 92 16.29 9.48 6.52
N THR A 93 16.15 9.02 7.75
CA THR A 93 15.05 9.38 8.64
C THR A 93 15.59 9.95 9.94
N ALA A 94 14.82 10.86 10.53
CA ALA A 94 15.06 11.43 11.84
C ALA A 94 13.79 11.35 12.68
N THR A 95 13.93 11.05 13.96
CA THR A 95 12.90 11.30 14.96
C THR A 95 13.11 12.70 15.50
N CYS A 96 12.06 13.52 15.43
CA CYS A 96 12.07 14.93 15.77
C CYS A 96 11.19 15.20 16.97
N ALA A 97 11.74 15.83 18.00
CA ALA A 97 10.94 16.49 19.03
C ALA A 97 10.33 17.78 18.44
N LEU A 98 9.06 18.05 18.74
CA LEU A 98 8.32 19.18 18.18
C LEU A 98 8.22 20.34 19.18
N ALA A 99 8.22 21.59 18.68
CA ALA A 99 8.11 22.80 19.51
C ALA A 99 6.84 22.84 20.38
N GLY A 100 5.72 22.27 19.90
CA GLY A 100 4.45 22.18 20.62
C GLY A 100 4.28 20.93 21.50
N GLY A 101 5.33 20.13 21.65
CA GLY A 101 5.31 18.81 22.28
C GLY A 101 4.91 17.68 21.31
N GLY A 102 5.32 16.46 21.65
CA GLY A 102 5.18 15.29 20.79
C GLY A 102 6.40 15.04 19.90
N GLU A 103 6.33 13.97 19.11
CA GLU A 103 7.40 13.57 18.20
C GLU A 103 6.86 13.31 16.79
N ALA A 104 7.71 13.52 15.79
CA ALA A 104 7.43 13.18 14.40
C ALA A 104 8.61 12.42 13.79
N ARG A 105 8.31 11.42 12.95
CA ARG A 105 9.31 10.80 12.09
C ARG A 105 9.38 11.58 10.78
N VAL A 106 10.54 12.16 10.49
CA VAL A 106 10.79 12.89 9.24
C VAL A 106 11.69 12.07 8.35
N VAL A 107 11.32 11.90 7.08
CA VAL A 107 12.18 11.35 6.04
C VAL A 107 12.87 12.53 5.36
N LEU A 108 14.15 12.72 5.68
CA LEU A 108 14.93 13.91 5.34
C LEU A 108 15.24 14.01 3.85
N GLY A 109 15.65 12.89 3.27
CA GLY A 109 16.15 12.82 1.90
C GLY A 109 16.68 11.43 1.59
N TRP A 110 17.25 11.26 0.41
CA TRP A 110 17.77 10.02 -0.12
C TRP A 110 19.29 10.11 -0.32
N THR A 111 19.96 8.97 -0.19
CA THR A 111 21.39 8.80 -0.48
C THR A 111 21.65 7.40 -1.03
N ARG A 112 22.65 7.28 -1.92
CA ARG A 112 23.12 5.99 -2.44
C ARG A 112 23.85 5.16 -1.37
N ARG A 113 24.51 5.80 -0.41
CA ARG A 113 25.22 5.11 0.68
C ARG A 113 24.52 5.30 2.02
N PRO A 114 24.46 4.28 2.89
CA PRO A 114 23.71 4.34 4.14
C PRO A 114 24.31 5.32 5.16
N ASP A 115 25.61 5.58 5.07
CA ASP A 115 26.40 6.55 5.84
C ASP A 115 26.38 7.98 5.25
N GLY A 116 25.57 8.23 4.22
CA GLY A 116 25.40 9.57 3.64
C GLY A 116 25.01 10.59 4.71
N ASN A 117 25.94 11.49 5.02
CA ASN A 117 25.87 12.51 6.07
C ASN A 117 24.76 13.54 5.82
N GLY A 118 23.54 13.26 6.28
CA GLY A 118 22.57 14.31 6.53
C GLY A 118 22.94 15.03 7.82
N THR A 119 23.52 16.23 7.75
CA THR A 119 23.93 17.04 8.93
C THR A 119 22.77 17.83 9.53
N TRP A 120 21.53 17.44 9.26
CA TRP A 120 20.36 18.19 9.66
C TRP A 120 20.07 17.99 11.16
N GLN A 121 20.00 19.10 11.90
CA GLN A 121 19.86 19.10 13.37
C GLN A 121 18.47 19.57 13.84
N GLY A 122 17.58 19.92 12.92
CA GLY A 122 16.27 20.49 13.22
C GLY A 122 15.98 21.73 12.38
N GLY A 123 14.82 22.33 12.61
CA GLY A 123 14.29 23.47 11.85
C GLY A 123 12.89 23.22 11.33
N GLU A 124 12.42 24.12 10.48
CA GLU A 124 11.14 23.98 9.76
C GLU A 124 11.25 22.87 8.71
N VAL A 125 10.21 22.05 8.65
CA VAL A 125 10.08 20.93 7.73
C VAL A 125 8.73 21.04 7.04
N HIS A 126 8.77 21.10 5.72
CA HIS A 126 7.61 20.97 4.86
C HIS A 126 7.68 19.63 4.14
N GLY A 127 6.54 19.00 3.92
CA GLY A 127 6.54 17.69 3.27
C GLY A 127 5.16 17.08 3.10
N VAL A 128 5.15 15.80 2.75
CA VAL A 128 3.93 15.02 2.54
C VAL A 128 3.79 13.94 3.61
N ILE A 129 2.62 13.86 4.24
CA ILE A 129 2.32 12.83 5.23
C ILE A 129 2.26 11.46 4.54
N ALA A 130 3.01 10.48 5.03
CA ALA A 130 3.05 9.12 4.51
C ALA A 130 2.63 8.08 5.57
N PRO A 131 2.22 6.86 5.14
CA PRO A 131 1.89 5.75 6.05
C PRO A 131 3.02 5.41 7.05
N GLY A 132 2.71 4.74 8.16
CA GLY A 132 3.69 4.43 9.21
C GLY A 132 4.13 5.69 9.98
N PRO A 133 3.12 6.48 10.40
CA PRO A 133 3.05 7.94 10.31
C PRO A 133 4.41 8.64 10.25
N ARG A 134 4.72 9.22 9.10
CA ARG A 134 5.97 9.97 8.86
C ARG A 134 5.74 11.14 7.90
N LEU A 135 6.57 12.17 7.97
CA LEU A 135 6.57 13.29 7.03
C LEU A 135 7.73 13.12 6.05
N VAL A 136 7.45 13.01 4.76
CA VAL A 136 8.50 12.97 3.72
C VAL A 136 8.81 14.40 3.30
N ALA A 137 10.03 14.85 3.60
CA ALA A 137 10.44 16.23 3.35
C ALA A 137 10.47 16.57 1.86
N ASP A 138 9.89 17.72 1.54
CA ASP A 138 9.87 18.31 0.20
C ASP A 138 9.82 19.84 0.35
N PRO A 139 10.97 20.55 0.23
CA PRO A 139 12.25 20.08 -0.33
C PRO A 139 13.06 19.13 0.62
N PRO A 140 14.05 18.37 0.09
CA PRO A 140 14.89 17.52 0.92
C PRO A 140 15.78 18.34 1.87
N LEU A 141 16.17 17.72 2.97
CA LEU A 141 16.91 18.33 4.07
C LEU A 141 18.33 17.78 4.19
N GLY A 142 19.21 18.57 4.80
CA GLY A 142 20.57 18.12 5.15
C GLY A 142 21.47 17.83 3.95
N GLY A 143 21.24 18.48 2.80
CA GLY A 143 22.04 18.28 1.58
C GLY A 143 21.80 16.93 0.89
N LEU A 144 20.75 16.20 1.28
CA LEU A 144 20.37 14.94 0.68
C LEU A 144 19.60 15.15 -0.63
N GLU A 145 19.55 14.12 -1.46
CA GLU A 145 18.69 14.13 -2.64
C GLU A 145 17.22 13.96 -2.23
N ALA A 146 16.31 14.31 -3.13
CA ALA A 146 14.89 14.19 -2.86
C ALA A 146 14.41 12.73 -2.89
N ASN A 147 13.71 12.32 -1.84
CA ASN A 147 12.97 11.05 -1.84
C ASN A 147 11.87 11.06 -2.91
N ALA A 148 11.51 9.87 -3.37
CA ALA A 148 10.23 9.66 -4.04
C ALA A 148 9.11 10.17 -3.14
N LEU A 149 8.19 10.94 -3.72
CA LEU A 149 7.01 11.40 -2.98
C LEU A 149 6.10 10.20 -2.71
N PRO A 150 5.43 10.15 -1.55
CA PRO A 150 4.45 9.11 -1.27
C PRO A 150 3.33 9.14 -2.30
N ASP A 151 3.20 8.07 -3.09
CA ASP A 151 2.10 7.90 -4.03
C ASP A 151 1.14 6.81 -3.52
N PRO A 152 -0.15 7.10 -3.34
CA PRO A 152 -1.13 6.08 -2.99
C PRO A 152 -1.13 4.89 -3.96
N SER A 153 -0.88 5.13 -5.25
CA SER A 153 -0.95 4.13 -6.32
C SER A 153 0.17 3.09 -6.27
N ASP A 154 1.25 3.32 -5.51
CA ASP A 154 2.34 2.36 -5.31
C ASP A 154 1.92 1.10 -4.53
N LEU A 155 0.73 1.10 -3.92
CA LEU A 155 0.20 -0.05 -3.20
C LEU A 155 -0.12 -1.22 -4.17
N PRO A 156 0.57 -2.39 -4.08
CA PRO A 156 0.39 -3.50 -5.02
C PRO A 156 -1.08 -3.92 -5.22
N ASN A 157 -1.57 -4.00 -6.46
CA ASN A 157 -2.96 -4.30 -6.78
C ASN A 157 -3.12 -5.58 -7.63
N ASN A 158 -2.86 -6.74 -7.02
CA ASN A 158 -2.94 -8.06 -7.66
C ASN A 158 -4.28 -8.80 -7.40
N HIS A 159 -5.27 -8.15 -6.80
CA HIS A 159 -6.56 -8.77 -6.48
C HIS A 159 -7.31 -9.25 -7.73
N LEU A 160 -7.19 -8.54 -8.86
CA LEU A 160 -7.83 -8.94 -10.12
C LEU A 160 -7.26 -10.25 -10.67
N SER A 161 -5.93 -10.42 -10.68
CA SER A 161 -5.32 -11.65 -11.17
C SER A 161 -5.73 -12.86 -10.34
N TYR A 162 -5.83 -12.69 -9.01
CA TYR A 162 -6.33 -13.74 -8.14
C TYR A 162 -7.82 -14.04 -8.35
N ALA A 163 -8.66 -13.03 -8.54
CA ALA A 163 -10.08 -13.24 -8.85
C ALA A 163 -10.25 -14.05 -10.15
N ILE A 164 -9.52 -13.68 -11.22
CA ILE A 164 -9.52 -14.40 -12.50
C ILE A 164 -9.07 -15.85 -12.30
N GLN A 165 -8.02 -16.08 -11.51
CA GLN A 165 -7.53 -17.42 -11.20
C GLN A 165 -8.62 -18.29 -10.53
N TRP A 166 -9.34 -17.76 -9.54
CA TRP A 166 -10.42 -18.49 -8.88
C TRP A 166 -11.57 -18.84 -9.83
N PHE A 167 -11.96 -17.92 -10.70
CA PHE A 167 -12.98 -18.20 -11.71
C PHE A 167 -12.51 -19.21 -12.76
N ALA A 168 -11.24 -19.16 -13.17
CA ALA A 168 -10.66 -20.13 -14.09
C ALA A 168 -10.63 -21.55 -13.50
N PHE A 169 -10.31 -21.69 -12.20
CA PHE A 169 -10.39 -22.98 -11.51
C PHE A 169 -11.82 -23.51 -11.41
N ALA A 170 -12.79 -22.66 -11.06
CA ALA A 170 -14.20 -23.02 -11.02
C ALA A 170 -14.69 -23.52 -12.39
N LEU A 171 -14.37 -22.79 -13.47
CA LEU A 171 -14.71 -23.17 -14.83
C LEU A 171 -14.07 -24.50 -15.23
N THR A 172 -12.78 -24.68 -14.94
CA THR A 172 -12.05 -25.91 -15.27
C THR A 172 -12.66 -27.12 -14.55
N ALA A 173 -12.99 -27.00 -13.26
CA ALA A 173 -13.64 -28.04 -12.49
C ALA A 173 -15.00 -28.43 -13.09
N LEU A 174 -15.83 -27.45 -13.49
CA LEU A 174 -17.12 -27.70 -14.14
C LEU A 174 -16.96 -28.41 -15.49
N VAL A 175 -16.00 -27.99 -16.32
CA VAL A 175 -15.74 -28.60 -17.64
C VAL A 175 -15.30 -30.06 -17.49
N ILE A 176 -14.33 -30.33 -16.59
CA ILE A 176 -13.86 -31.70 -16.32
C ILE A 176 -15.02 -32.56 -15.82
N TYR A 177 -15.80 -32.05 -14.86
CA TYR A 177 -16.91 -32.80 -14.28
C TYR A 177 -18.02 -33.09 -15.30
N ALA A 178 -18.36 -32.13 -16.16
CA ALA A 178 -19.32 -32.31 -17.25
C ALA A 178 -18.83 -33.37 -18.26
N MET A 179 -17.53 -33.40 -18.59
CA MET A 179 -16.96 -34.45 -19.44
C MET A 179 -17.07 -35.83 -18.81
N VAL A 180 -16.79 -35.95 -17.50
CA VAL A 180 -16.91 -37.21 -16.74
C VAL A 180 -18.37 -37.69 -16.72
N LEU A 181 -19.33 -36.81 -16.44
CA LEU A 181 -20.75 -37.16 -16.46
C LEU A 181 -21.21 -37.59 -17.87
N ARG A 182 -20.81 -36.86 -18.92
CA ARG A 182 -21.13 -37.22 -20.32
C ARG A 182 -20.59 -38.62 -20.68
N ARG A 183 -19.37 -38.95 -20.26
CA ARG A 183 -18.80 -40.30 -20.46
C ARG A 183 -19.59 -41.37 -19.73
N LYS A 184 -20.02 -41.11 -18.48
CA LYS A 184 -20.77 -42.07 -17.66
C LYS A 184 -22.20 -42.33 -18.16
N VAL A 185 -22.85 -41.31 -18.74
CA VAL A 185 -24.20 -41.44 -19.31
C VAL A 185 -24.19 -42.14 -20.67
N ARG A 186 -23.13 -41.96 -21.47
CA ARG A 186 -22.98 -42.62 -22.79
C ARG A 186 -22.51 -44.06 -22.72
N SER A 187 -21.76 -44.43 -21.69
CA SER A 187 -21.35 -45.81 -21.43
C SER A 187 -22.49 -46.62 -20.84
#